data_AF-A0A441H497-F1
#
_entry.id   AF-A0A441H497-F1
#
_cell.length_a   1.000
_cell.length_b   1.000
_cell.length_c   1.000
_cell.angle_alpha   90.00
_cell.angle_beta   90.00
_cell.angle_gamma   90.00
#
_symmetry.space_group_name_H-M   'P 1'
#
loop_
_entity.id
_entity.type
_entity.pdbx_description
1 polymer ?
#
loop_
_entity_poly.entity_id
_entity_poly.type
_entity_poly.pdbx_seq_one_letter_code
_entity_poly.pdbx_strand_id
1 'polypeptide(L)'
;MFKGRQFDQSVILLCVRWYLAYNLSLRDLEEMMAERGITVDHTTIHRWTVRFSPLLLKRFNRRKHSVTGKWHVDETYIKVRGQ
;
A
#
# COMPACT_ATOMS: atom_id res chain seq x y z
N MET A 1 -6.65 -3.24 -15.93
CA MET A 1 -6.85 -2.89 -14.50
C MET A 1 -6.87 -1.37 -14.28
N PHE A 2 -6.16 -0.59 -15.11
CA PHE A 2 -5.99 0.87 -14.93
C PHE A 2 -6.52 1.74 -16.10
N LYS A 3 -7.28 1.18 -17.05
CA LYS A 3 -7.85 1.95 -18.17
C LYS A 3 -8.77 3.08 -17.67
N GLY A 4 -8.64 4.27 -18.26
CA GLY A 4 -9.48 5.45 -17.97
C GLY A 4 -9.12 6.20 -16.68
N ARG A 5 -7.88 6.12 -16.22
CA ARG A 5 -7.38 6.90 -15.08
C ARG A 5 -6.54 8.08 -15.57
N GLN A 6 -6.69 9.21 -14.88
CA GLN A 6 -5.93 10.43 -15.15
C GLN A 6 -4.42 10.23 -14.91
N PHE A 7 -4.06 9.35 -13.98
CA PHE A 7 -2.68 9.06 -13.62
C PHE A 7 -2.22 7.76 -14.25
N ASP A 8 -0.94 7.73 -14.63
CA ASP A 8 -0.31 6.53 -15.15
C ASP A 8 -0.39 5.37 -14.15
N GLN A 9 -0.51 4.15 -14.67
CA GLN A 9 -0.57 2.95 -13.87
C GLN A 9 0.63 2.81 -12.91
N SER A 10 1.82 3.22 -13.35
CA SER A 10 3.04 3.16 -12.53
C SER A 10 2.95 4.03 -11.29
N VAL A 11 2.41 5.25 -11.40
CA VAL A 11 2.20 6.18 -10.28
C VAL A 11 1.22 5.59 -9.27
N ILE A 12 0.08 5.08 -9.75
CA ILE A 12 -0.94 4.48 -8.90
C ILE A 12 -0.37 3.28 -8.14
N LEU A 13 0.35 2.40 -8.84
CA LEU A 13 0.98 1.23 -8.22
C LEU A 13 2.07 1.62 -7.23
N LEU A 14 2.85 2.67 -7.50
CA LEU A 14 3.89 3.15 -6.60
C LEU A 14 3.28 3.63 -5.28
N CYS A 15 2.26 4.50 -5.33
CA CYS A 15 1.62 5.01 -4.12
C CYS A 15 0.98 3.89 -3.29
N VAL A 16 0.24 2.98 -3.95
CA VAL A 16 -0.38 1.84 -3.25
C VAL A 16 0.68 0.90 -2.66
N ARG A 17 1.77 0.63 -3.38
CA ARG A 17 2.87 -0.20 -2.86
C ARG A 17 3.48 0.44 -1.63
N TRP A 18 3.78 1.74 -1.69
CA TRP A 18 4.42 2.43 -0.59
C TRP A 18 3.53 2.52 0.65
N TYR A 19 2.24 2.80 0.46
CA TYR A 19 1.27 2.79 1.56
C TYR A 19 1.16 1.40 2.24
N LEU A 20 1.24 0.31 1.47
CA LEU A 20 1.11 -1.04 2.02
C LEU A 20 2.42 -1.62 2.58
N ALA A 21 3.58 -1.13 2.12
CA ALA A 21 4.88 -1.70 2.47
C ALA A 21 5.64 -0.92 3.55
N TYR A 22 5.35 0.37 3.70
CA TYR A 22 6.04 1.26 4.64
C TYR A 22 5.03 1.92 5.58
N ASN A 23 5.49 2.36 6.75
CA ASN A 23 4.67 3.10 7.71
C ASN A 23 4.54 4.58 7.31
N LEU A 24 4.02 4.84 6.11
CA LEU A 24 3.81 6.17 5.54
C LEU A 24 2.36 6.59 5.69
N SER A 25 2.14 7.85 6.05
CA SER A 25 0.82 8.45 6.02
C SER A 25 0.39 8.75 4.58
N LEU A 26 -0.91 8.92 4.35
CA LEU A 26 -1.42 9.34 3.03
C LEU A 26 -0.96 10.76 2.66
N ARG A 27 -0.69 11.62 3.66
CA ARG A 27 -0.16 12.97 3.48
C ARG A 27 1.31 12.92 3.08
N ASP A 28 2.09 12.05 3.69
CA ASP A 28 3.50 11.84 3.33
C ASP A 28 3.60 11.42 1.86
N LEU A 29 2.71 10.53 1.40
CA LEU A 29 2.67 10.11 0.00
C LEU A 29 2.25 11.24 -0.95
N GLU A 30 1.32 12.10 -0.54
CA GLU A 30 0.95 13.31 -1.29
C GLU A 30 2.15 14.25 -1.46
N GLU A 31 2.88 14.53 -0.38
CA GLU A 31 4.09 15.36 -0.39
C GLU A 31 5.20 14.74 -1.25
N MET A 32 5.48 13.45 -1.08
CA MET A 32 6.48 12.72 -1.89
C MET A 32 6.14 12.69 -3.38
N MET A 33 4.85 12.69 -3.75
CA MET A 33 4.45 12.82 -5.15
C MET A 33 4.61 14.25 -5.65
N ALA A 34 4.30 15.24 -4.82
CA ALA A 34 4.50 16.65 -5.15
C ALA A 34 5.98 16.98 -5.42
N GLU A 35 6.91 16.45 -4.62
CA GLU A 35 8.36 16.55 -4.84
C GLU A 35 8.79 15.99 -6.21
N ARG A 36 8.05 15.03 -6.74
CA ARG A 36 8.27 14.41 -8.05
C ARG A 36 7.54 15.14 -9.19
N GLY A 37 6.93 16.29 -8.91
CA GLY A 37 6.14 17.07 -9.87
C GLY A 37 4.76 16.48 -10.17
N ILE A 38 4.25 15.58 -9.32
CA ILE A 38 2.97 14.90 -9.52
C ILE A 38 1.98 15.37 -8.45
N THR A 39 1.02 16.22 -8.84
CA THR A 39 -0.02 16.70 -7.92
C THR A 39 -1.12 15.64 -7.76
N VAL A 40 -1.14 14.95 -6.61
CA VAL A 40 -2.16 13.96 -6.24
C VAL A 40 -2.62 14.21 -4.82
N ASP A 41 -3.92 14.38 -4.62
CA ASP A 41 -4.50 14.52 -3.29
C ASP A 41 -4.51 13.20 -2.51
N HIS A 42 -4.22 13.25 -1.21
CA HIS A 42 -4.22 12.09 -0.30
C HIS A 42 -5.52 11.25 -0.35
N THR A 43 -6.69 11.85 -0.58
CA THR A 43 -7.95 11.09 -0.71
C THR A 43 -8.00 10.26 -1.98
N THR A 44 -7.31 10.71 -3.04
CA THR A 44 -7.16 9.95 -4.29
C THR A 44 -6.30 8.72 -4.07
N ILE A 45 -5.19 8.87 -3.33
CA ILE A 45 -4.34 7.75 -2.92
C ILE A 45 -5.12 6.75 -2.07
N HIS A 46 -5.90 7.23 -1.09
CA HIS A 46 -6.76 6.38 -0.28
C HIS A 46 -7.75 5.56 -1.15
N ARG A 47 -8.43 6.20 -2.10
CA ARG A 47 -9.36 5.53 -3.03
C ARG A 47 -8.65 4.46 -3.87
N TRP A 48 -7.42 4.72 -4.31
CA TRP A 48 -6.61 3.72 -5.01
C TRP A 48 -6.27 2.54 -4.10
N THR A 49 -5.81 2.79 -2.88
CA THR A 49 -5.48 1.76 -1.91
C THR A 49 -6.68 0.86 -1.64
N VAL A 50 -7.84 1.43 -1.29
CA VAL A 50 -9.07 0.67 -1.02
C VAL A 50 -9.46 -0.20 -2.21
N ARG A 51 -9.34 0.33 -3.43
CA ARG A 51 -9.71 -0.39 -4.65
C ARG A 51 -8.72 -1.48 -5.03
N PHE A 52 -7.43 -1.21 -4.96
CA PHE A 52 -6.39 -2.06 -5.55
C PHE A 52 -5.75 -3.03 -4.56
N SER A 53 -5.74 -2.71 -3.26
CA SER A 53 -5.23 -3.60 -2.22
C SER A 53 -5.81 -5.03 -2.29
N PRO A 54 -7.15 -5.25 -2.36
CA PRO A 54 -7.69 -6.60 -2.44
C PRO A 54 -7.31 -7.33 -3.74
N LEU A 55 -7.17 -6.60 -4.84
CA LEU A 55 -6.78 -7.16 -6.14
C LEU A 55 -5.31 -7.58 -6.15
N LEU A 56 -4.45 -6.80 -5.49
CA LEU A 56 -3.05 -7.12 -5.28
C LEU A 56 -2.91 -8.31 -4.34
N LEU A 57 -3.66 -8.34 -3.24
CA LEU A 57 -3.69 -9.46 -2.29
C LEU A 57 -4.11 -10.77 -2.95
N LYS A 58 -5.16 -10.77 -3.78
CA LYS A 58 -5.59 -11.96 -4.53
C LYS A 58 -4.49 -12.48 -5.46
N ARG A 59 -3.78 -11.59 -6.16
CA ARG A 59 -2.63 -11.95 -7.02
C ARG A 59 -1.41 -12.40 -6.23
N PHE A 60 -1.20 -11.84 -5.05
CA PHE A 60 -0.14 -12.25 -4.14
C PHE A 60 -0.41 -13.67 -3.64
N ASN A 61 -1.60 -13.94 -3.11
CA ASN A 61 -1.97 -15.25 -2.57
C ASN A 61 -1.89 -16.37 -3.62
N ARG A 62 -2.20 -16.09 -4.89
CA ARG A 62 -2.02 -17.06 -5.99
C ARG A 62 -0.54 -17.44 -6.23
N ARG A 63 0.39 -16.54 -5.91
CA ARG A 63 1.85 -16.75 -6.08
C ARG A 63 2.55 -17.13 -4.78
N LYS A 64 1.91 -16.90 -3.63
CA LYS A 64 2.42 -17.24 -2.32
C LYS A 64 2.56 -18.76 -2.22
N HIS A 65 3.72 -19.22 -1.77
CA HIS A 65 3.92 -20.63 -1.46
C HIS A 65 2.95 -21.10 -0.36
N SER A 66 2.55 -22.36 -0.42
CA SER A 66 1.75 -22.97 0.63
C SER A 66 2.48 -22.86 1.97
N VAL A 67 1.75 -22.46 3.02
CA VAL A 67 2.31 -22.38 4.36
C VAL A 67 2.38 -23.81 4.92
N THR A 68 3.57 -24.30 5.22
CA THR A 68 3.78 -25.60 5.88
C THR A 68 3.30 -25.58 7.34
N GLY A 69 3.12 -26.74 7.96
CA GLY A 69 2.71 -26.85 9.38
C GLY A 69 3.74 -26.37 10.41
N LYS A 70 4.91 -25.85 9.99
CA LYS A 70 5.91 -25.26 10.88
C LYS A 70 5.71 -23.75 10.95
N TRP A 71 5.54 -23.24 12.16
CA TRP A 71 5.36 -21.81 12.44
C TRP A 71 6.53 -21.30 13.28
N HIS A 72 7.03 -20.12 12.96
CA HIS A 72 7.93 -19.35 13.82
C HIS A 72 7.10 -18.22 14.41
N VAL A 73 7.22 -18.00 15.72
CA VAL A 73 6.49 -16.97 16.46
C VAL A 73 7.52 -15.98 16.98
N ASP A 74 7.40 -14.73 16.57
CA ASP A 74 8.18 -13.62 17.10
C ASP A 74 7.27 -12.77 17.97
N GLU A 75 7.72 -12.43 19.18
CA GLU A 75 7.00 -11.54 20.08
C GLU A 75 7.41 -10.09 19.84
N THR A 76 6.43 -9.21 19.64
CA THR A 76 6.66 -7.76 19.53
C THR A 76 5.79 -7.04 20.55
N TYR A 77 6.43 -6.34 21.48
CA TYR A 77 5.75 -5.52 22.48
C TYR A 77 5.40 -4.15 21.89
N ILE A 78 4.11 -3.89 21.70
CA ILE A 78 3.61 -2.60 21.24
C ILE A 78 2.90 -1.94 22.43
N LYS A 79 3.43 -0.81 22.91
CA LYS A 79 2.77 0.00 23.93
C LYS A 79 1.59 0.71 23.30
N VAL A 80 0.39 0.48 23.82
CA VAL A 80 -0.85 1.08 23.29
C VAL A 80 -1.27 2.18 24.26
N ARG A 81 -1.21 3.44 23.80
CA ARG A 81 -1.55 4.63 24.61
C ARG A 81 -0.63 4.88 25.81
N GLY A 82 0.62 4.43 25.75
CA GLY A 82 1.61 4.72 26.78
C GLY A 82 1.58 3.80 28.01
N GLN A 83 0.77 2.74 27.97
CA GLN A 83 0.87 1.57 28.85
C GLN A 83 1.11 0.32 28.02
#